data_AF-A0A218ZFT5-F1
#
_entry.id   AF-A0A218ZFT5-F1
#
_cell.length_a   1.000
_cell.length_b   1.000
_cell.length_c   1.000
_cell.angle_alpha   90.00
_cell.angle_beta   90.00
_cell.angle_gamma   90.00
#
_symmetry.space_group_name_H-M   'P 1'
#
loop_
_entity.id
_entity.type
_entity.pdbx_description
1 polymer ?
#
loop_
_entity_poly.entity_id
_entity_poly.type
_entity_poly.pdbx_seq_one_letter_code
_entity_poly.pdbx_strand_id
1 'polypeptide(L)'
;MIALFMLRPALKKHSVSALFSPRHGRKCYSTKECKPLLILFCGSDDFSIASLRALHTEHLQSPGLIKSIDVLCRPGKPAGRSLKKIREVPIKAAAEELGLTVHERDTFTGWELPKPNDESINLIIAVSFGLFVPPRILKAAEYGGLNVHPSLLPQFRGPAPLQRAIMTFAKVTGVTLQTLDDKSFDHGLILAQKQFHIPDRTRITYPQLVDFVKPQAAELLVKGIRRRVFVPPLVEVCPYRVPAKLTAAPKIGSEDAKIDFHHRGVRYWAPAVHRALGRLWGNFWLDPGSQRRLIFEDIEAVERPTPFIIHGGEARDGAEAPLPDDDAPPLEESMSLEDRLASKGVLFVVPVRPQAPPGGSSSTLLPLFYVEDREAVIFSAYAGALRVKHITLAGQPAKPAREVLRNMQKFGVWRLRFGENARRPGKQILVVEDAKAAEGAQRACDARTASYKSICDAAGF
;
A
#
# COMPACT_ATOMS: atom_id res chain seq x y z
N MET A 1 0.48 74.78 -38.42
CA MET A 1 -0.41 74.02 -37.51
C MET A 1 -0.19 72.54 -37.75
N ILE A 2 0.40 71.89 -36.73
CA ILE A 2 0.25 70.50 -36.27
C ILE A 2 0.24 69.37 -37.31
N ALA A 3 1.29 68.56 -37.21
CA ALA A 3 1.52 67.29 -37.87
C ALA A 3 0.72 66.13 -37.23
N LEU A 4 0.35 65.14 -38.04
CA LEU A 4 0.18 63.75 -37.60
C LEU A 4 0.46 62.80 -38.78
N PHE A 5 1.71 62.35 -38.90
CA PHE A 5 2.10 61.28 -39.83
C PHE A 5 2.22 59.96 -39.03
N MET A 6 1.33 59.02 -39.31
CA MET A 6 1.40 57.64 -38.83
C MET A 6 2.39 56.84 -39.69
N LEU A 7 3.52 56.43 -39.12
CA LEU A 7 4.44 55.46 -39.74
C LEU A 7 4.00 54.02 -39.42
N ARG A 8 3.82 53.21 -40.46
CA ARG A 8 3.73 51.74 -40.40
C ARG A 8 5.13 51.13 -40.25
N PRO A 9 5.38 50.11 -39.41
CA PRO A 9 6.64 49.39 -39.44
C PRO A 9 6.58 48.19 -40.40
N ALA A 10 7.65 48.07 -41.18
CA ALA A 10 7.90 47.01 -42.14
C ALA A 10 8.31 45.69 -41.46
N LEU A 11 7.69 44.59 -41.85
CA LEU A 11 8.10 43.22 -41.50
C LEU A 11 9.20 42.75 -42.46
N LYS A 12 10.46 42.75 -42.00
CA LYS A 12 11.55 42.05 -42.69
C LYS A 12 11.47 40.55 -42.39
N LYS A 13 11.16 39.75 -43.41
CA LYS A 13 11.36 38.29 -43.38
C LYS A 13 12.85 38.00 -43.56
N HIS A 14 13.52 37.51 -42.53
CA HIS A 14 14.80 36.84 -42.67
C HIS A 14 14.58 35.33 -42.60
N SER A 15 14.70 34.69 -43.76
CA SER A 15 14.78 33.24 -43.94
C SER A 15 16.09 32.76 -43.30
N VAL A 16 16.01 31.97 -42.23
CA VAL A 16 17.16 31.22 -41.71
C VAL A 16 16.99 29.77 -42.16
N SER A 17 17.85 29.39 -43.11
CA SER A 17 18.00 28.03 -43.61
C SER A 17 18.35 27.07 -42.47
N ALA A 18 17.46 26.12 -42.21
CA ALA A 18 17.72 25.01 -41.30
C ALA A 18 18.66 24.00 -41.98
N LEU A 19 19.97 24.12 -41.72
CA LEU A 19 20.91 23.05 -41.97
C LEU A 19 20.76 22.00 -40.86
N PHE A 20 20.10 20.90 -41.20
CA PHE A 20 20.08 19.67 -40.41
C PHE A 20 21.49 19.09 -40.38
N SER A 21 22.10 19.06 -39.19
CA SER A 21 23.32 18.29 -38.92
C SER A 21 22.98 17.15 -37.93
N PRO A 22 23.53 15.93 -38.09
CA PRO A 22 23.07 14.77 -37.36
C PRO A 22 23.40 14.84 -35.86
N ARG A 23 22.43 14.41 -35.06
CA ARG A 23 22.41 14.38 -33.60
C ARG A 23 23.61 13.61 -33.01
N HIS A 24 24.69 14.31 -32.67
CA HIS A 24 25.60 13.86 -31.63
C HIS A 24 25.05 14.32 -30.28
N GLY A 25 24.70 13.35 -29.43
CA GLY A 25 24.18 13.60 -28.09
C GLY A 25 25.15 14.44 -27.26
N ARG A 26 24.87 15.73 -27.12
CA ARG A 26 25.57 16.59 -26.16
C ARG A 26 25.25 16.07 -24.76
N LYS A 27 26.21 15.39 -24.14
CA LYS A 27 26.21 15.19 -22.69
C LYS A 27 26.29 16.58 -22.07
N CYS A 28 25.18 17.07 -21.50
CA CYS A 28 25.17 18.29 -20.71
C CYS A 28 25.96 18.04 -19.43
N TYR A 29 27.23 18.44 -19.41
CA TYR A 29 28.03 18.51 -18.20
C TYR A 29 27.62 19.77 -17.42
N SER A 30 27.54 19.64 -16.10
CA SER A 30 27.32 20.78 -15.22
C SER A 30 28.55 21.69 -15.24
N THR A 31 28.35 23.00 -15.24
CA THR A 31 29.44 23.98 -15.13
C THR A 31 29.93 24.16 -13.70
N LYS A 32 29.24 23.57 -12.71
CA LYS A 32 29.62 23.64 -11.30
C LYS A 32 30.80 22.72 -11.03
N GLU A 33 31.80 23.17 -10.29
CA GLU A 33 32.90 22.32 -9.79
C GLU A 33 32.63 21.84 -8.37
N CYS A 34 33.16 20.67 -8.00
CA CYS A 34 33.12 20.15 -6.65
C CYS A 34 34.42 19.42 -6.33
N LYS A 35 34.76 19.32 -5.05
CA LYS A 35 35.82 18.42 -4.58
C LYS A 35 35.42 16.96 -4.87
N PRO A 36 36.39 16.04 -4.99
CA PRO A 36 36.09 14.61 -5.00
C PRO A 36 35.23 14.24 -3.80
N LEU A 37 34.17 13.46 -4.04
CA LEU A 37 33.16 13.17 -3.03
C LEU A 37 33.62 12.06 -2.09
N LEU A 38 33.55 12.32 -0.80
CA LEU A 38 33.66 11.32 0.26
C LEU A 38 32.26 11.14 0.83
N ILE A 39 31.62 10.03 0.46
CA ILE A 39 30.19 9.82 0.62
C ILE A 39 29.92 8.95 1.84
N LEU A 40 29.03 9.40 2.72
CA LEU A 40 28.35 8.52 3.68
C LEU A 40 26.99 8.10 3.11
N PHE A 41 26.89 6.84 2.69
CA PHE A 41 25.64 6.26 2.18
C PHE A 41 24.85 5.60 3.30
N CYS A 42 23.69 6.16 3.63
CA CYS A 42 22.79 5.65 4.65
C CYS A 42 21.65 4.85 4.01
N GLY A 43 21.52 3.56 4.33
CA GLY A 43 20.49 2.70 3.74
C GLY A 43 20.13 1.48 4.58
N SER A 44 19.24 0.62 4.08
CA SER A 44 18.76 -0.54 4.84
C SER A 44 18.23 -1.69 3.98
N ASP A 45 17.57 -1.44 2.85
CA ASP A 45 16.78 -2.42 2.09
C ASP A 45 17.23 -2.56 0.62
N ASP A 46 16.58 -3.47 -0.12
CA ASP A 46 16.88 -3.73 -1.54
C ASP A 46 16.73 -2.49 -2.45
N PHE A 47 15.87 -1.54 -2.06
CA PHE A 47 15.72 -0.28 -2.77
C PHE A 47 16.98 0.59 -2.64
N SER A 48 17.51 0.69 -1.42
CA SER A 48 18.78 1.38 -1.14
C SER A 48 20.00 0.68 -1.74
N ILE A 49 20.03 -0.65 -1.75
CA ILE A 49 21.13 -1.46 -2.34
C ILE A 49 21.31 -1.15 -3.83
N ALA A 50 20.21 -0.99 -4.58
CA ALA A 50 20.30 -0.64 -5.99
C ALA A 50 21.02 0.70 -6.20
N SER A 51 20.76 1.69 -5.33
CA SER A 51 21.42 2.99 -5.36
C SER A 51 22.89 2.92 -4.93
N LEU A 52 23.20 2.13 -3.89
CA LEU A 52 24.58 1.88 -3.43
C LEU A 52 25.44 1.26 -4.55
N ARG A 53 24.95 0.19 -5.18
CA ARG A 53 25.66 -0.49 -6.28
C ARG A 53 25.91 0.43 -7.47
N ALA A 54 24.95 1.29 -7.79
CA ALA A 54 25.11 2.28 -8.87
C ALA A 54 26.15 3.36 -8.52
N LEU A 55 26.17 3.85 -7.28
CA LEU A 55 27.21 4.77 -6.80
C LEU A 55 28.58 4.12 -6.76
N HIS A 56 28.68 2.87 -6.31
CA HIS A 56 29.95 2.14 -6.33
C HIS A 56 30.48 1.97 -7.75
N THR A 57 29.61 1.64 -8.70
CA THR A 57 29.97 1.59 -10.12
C THR A 57 30.49 2.94 -10.61
N GLU A 58 29.85 4.05 -10.22
CA GLU A 58 30.31 5.41 -10.56
C GLU A 58 31.67 5.73 -9.92
N HIS A 59 31.89 5.30 -8.68
CA HIS A 59 33.18 5.45 -7.99
C HIS A 59 34.32 4.76 -8.73
N LEU A 60 34.11 3.52 -9.19
CA LEU A 60 35.10 2.79 -9.99
C LEU A 60 35.34 3.45 -11.35
N GLN A 61 34.30 3.97 -11.99
CA GLN A 61 34.39 4.60 -13.32
C GLN A 61 34.95 6.02 -13.29
N SER A 62 34.80 6.73 -12.18
CA SER A 62 35.13 8.15 -12.05
C SER A 62 35.67 8.46 -10.65
N PRO A 63 36.87 7.95 -10.29
CA PRO A 63 37.46 8.14 -8.97
C PRO A 63 37.78 9.60 -8.65
N GLY A 64 37.95 10.45 -9.67
CA GLY A 64 38.07 11.90 -9.50
C GLY A 64 36.78 12.60 -9.09
N LEU A 65 35.61 11.96 -9.31
CA LEU A 65 34.31 12.47 -8.88
C LEU A 65 33.92 11.90 -7.52
N ILE A 66 34.03 10.59 -7.33
CA ILE A 66 33.76 9.93 -6.04
C ILE A 66 35.05 9.28 -5.57
N LYS A 67 35.59 9.78 -4.46
CA LYS A 67 36.85 9.32 -3.87
C LYS A 67 36.66 8.15 -2.92
N SER A 68 35.61 8.16 -2.10
CA SER A 68 35.29 7.06 -1.18
C SER A 68 33.79 6.96 -0.89
N ILE A 69 33.36 5.77 -0.48
CA ILE A 69 32.01 5.50 -0.03
C ILE A 69 32.08 4.68 1.26
N ASP A 70 31.55 5.23 2.35
CA ASP A 70 31.28 4.54 3.59
C ASP A 70 29.78 4.26 3.69
N VAL A 71 29.38 3.13 4.26
CA VAL A 71 27.97 2.74 4.42
C VAL A 71 27.56 2.83 5.87
N LEU A 72 26.49 3.56 6.17
CA LEU A 72 25.82 3.54 7.48
C LEU A 72 24.51 2.76 7.38
N CYS A 73 24.38 1.73 8.21
CA CYS A 73 23.13 0.99 8.35
C CYS A 73 22.74 0.87 9.83
N ARG A 74 21.50 0.44 10.06
CA ARG A 74 21.03 0.12 11.41
C ARG A 74 21.50 -1.29 11.77
N PRO A 75 21.84 -1.55 13.04
CA PRO A 75 22.18 -2.91 13.47
C PRO A 75 20.99 -3.86 13.26
N GLY A 76 21.30 -5.14 13.05
CA GLY A 76 20.32 -6.20 13.01
C GLY A 76 19.43 -6.21 14.26
N LYS A 77 18.16 -6.60 14.11
CA LYS A 77 17.20 -6.67 15.22
C LYS A 77 16.81 -8.11 15.55
N PRO A 78 16.57 -8.44 16.83
CA PRO A 78 15.97 -9.70 17.23
C PRO A 78 14.67 -10.00 16.47
N ALA A 79 14.53 -11.20 15.92
CA ALA A 79 13.42 -11.60 15.06
C ALA A 79 12.97 -13.05 15.30
N GLY A 80 11.75 -13.36 14.85
CA GLY A 80 11.11 -14.67 15.01
C GLY A 80 10.42 -14.85 16.36
N ARG A 81 9.70 -15.97 16.56
CA ARG A 81 8.90 -16.23 17.78
C ARG A 81 9.74 -16.24 19.07
N SER A 82 11.00 -16.66 18.98
CA SER A 82 11.93 -16.72 20.12
C SER A 82 12.83 -15.50 20.26
N LEU A 83 12.81 -14.56 19.28
CA LEU A 83 13.72 -13.41 19.19
C LEU A 83 15.22 -13.77 19.23
N LYS A 84 15.59 -15.05 19.17
CA LYS A 84 17.00 -15.49 19.23
C LYS A 84 17.76 -15.26 17.93
N LYS A 85 17.05 -15.17 16.80
CA LYS A 85 17.67 -14.93 15.49
C LYS A 85 17.76 -13.44 15.26
N ILE A 86 18.97 -12.91 15.08
CA ILE A 86 19.16 -11.54 14.64
C ILE A 86 18.86 -11.49 13.15
N ARG A 87 17.92 -10.63 12.75
CA ARG A 87 17.68 -10.32 11.34
C ARG A 87 18.53 -9.10 10.99
N GLU A 88 19.63 -9.36 10.29
CA GLU A 88 20.49 -8.33 9.72
C GLU A 88 19.77 -7.54 8.64
N VAL A 89 20.23 -6.29 8.44
CA VAL A 89 19.78 -5.45 7.33
C VAL A 89 20.50 -5.86 6.04
N PRO A 90 19.78 -6.09 4.93
CA PRO A 90 20.38 -6.64 3.71
C PRO A 90 21.48 -5.75 3.10
N ILE A 91 21.44 -4.44 3.34
CA ILE A 91 22.48 -3.54 2.83
C ILE A 91 23.88 -3.82 3.39
N LYS A 92 23.97 -4.37 4.61
CA LYS A 92 25.25 -4.69 5.25
C LYS A 92 26.02 -5.72 4.42
N ALA A 93 25.37 -6.84 4.11
CA ALA A 93 25.94 -7.88 3.26
C ALA A 93 26.32 -7.34 1.86
N ALA A 94 25.48 -6.47 1.27
CA ALA A 94 25.77 -5.86 -0.01
C ALA A 94 26.97 -4.88 0.05
N ALA A 95 27.17 -4.17 1.15
CA ALA A 95 28.31 -3.27 1.33
C ALA A 95 29.62 -4.05 1.53
N GLU A 96 29.57 -5.12 2.33
CA GLU A 96 30.69 -6.05 2.54
C GLU A 96 31.11 -6.74 1.23
N GLU A 97 30.13 -7.18 0.41
CA GLU A 97 30.37 -7.73 -0.94
C GLU A 97 31.13 -6.74 -1.84
N LEU A 98 30.85 -5.44 -1.71
CA LEU A 98 31.51 -4.39 -2.49
C LEU A 98 32.83 -3.92 -1.85
N GLY A 99 33.24 -4.47 -0.71
CA GLY A 99 34.45 -4.07 0.01
C GLY A 99 34.38 -2.67 0.64
N LEU A 100 33.19 -2.19 0.97
CA LEU A 100 32.97 -0.87 1.56
C LEU A 100 32.99 -0.92 3.10
N THR A 101 33.51 0.13 3.74
CA THR A 101 33.47 0.28 5.19
C THR A 101 32.03 0.41 5.68
N VAL A 102 31.62 -0.43 6.63
CA VAL A 102 30.28 -0.41 7.22
C VAL A 102 30.31 0.12 8.64
N HIS A 103 29.40 1.05 8.92
CA HIS A 103 29.10 1.59 10.23
C HIS A 103 27.69 1.14 10.64
N GLU A 104 27.53 0.62 11.86
CA GLU A 104 26.22 0.20 12.39
C GLU A 104 25.78 1.09 13.55
N ARG A 105 24.70 1.86 13.36
CA ARG A 105 24.17 2.74 14.41
C ARG A 105 22.64 2.79 14.40
N ASP A 106 22.07 2.81 15.60
CA ASP A 106 20.65 3.08 15.83
C ASP A 106 20.37 4.54 16.25
N THR A 107 21.42 5.32 16.48
CA THR A 107 21.34 6.75 16.82
C THR A 107 22.58 7.48 16.34
N PHE A 108 22.41 8.76 16.00
CA PHE A 108 23.55 9.64 15.73
C PHE A 108 24.17 10.19 17.03
N THR A 109 23.49 10.17 18.18
CA THR A 109 23.98 10.76 19.44
C THR A 109 25.40 10.31 19.77
N GLY A 110 26.29 11.27 20.04
CA GLY A 110 27.70 11.00 20.36
C GLY A 110 28.52 10.42 19.21
N TRP A 111 28.01 10.41 17.98
CA TRP A 111 28.73 9.96 16.80
C TRP A 111 29.18 11.14 15.94
N GLU A 112 30.42 11.08 15.46
CA GLU A 112 30.97 12.00 14.48
C GLU A 112 31.04 11.33 13.10
N LEU A 113 31.06 12.13 12.04
CA LEU A 113 31.26 11.58 10.70
C LEU A 113 32.63 10.89 10.62
N PRO A 114 32.72 9.73 9.95
CA PRO A 114 33.99 9.06 9.74
C PRO A 114 34.92 9.96 8.89
N LYS A 115 36.21 9.69 8.99
CA LYS A 115 37.25 10.38 8.23
C LYS A 115 38.05 9.37 7.39
N PRO A 116 37.47 8.82 6.31
CA PRO A 116 38.20 7.92 5.43
C PRO A 116 39.45 8.62 4.88
N ASN A 117 40.63 8.03 5.10
CA ASN A 117 41.93 8.61 4.74
C ASN A 117 42.19 10.00 5.36
N ASP A 118 41.79 10.19 6.62
CA ASP A 118 41.92 11.45 7.38
C ASP A 118 41.16 12.66 6.77
N GLU A 119 40.29 12.41 5.79
CA GLU A 119 39.45 13.42 5.16
C GLU A 119 37.99 13.26 5.59
N SER A 120 37.35 14.37 5.97
CA SER A 120 35.95 14.37 6.40
C SER A 120 35.01 14.03 5.24
N ILE A 121 33.98 13.23 5.52
CA ILE A 121 32.81 13.07 4.64
C ILE A 121 32.27 14.45 4.24
N ASN A 122 32.08 14.65 2.94
CA ASN A 122 31.62 15.92 2.38
C ASN A 122 30.21 15.84 1.74
N LEU A 123 29.63 14.64 1.63
CA LEU A 123 28.26 14.43 1.17
C LEU A 123 27.60 13.24 1.89
N ILE A 124 26.39 13.43 2.37
CA ILE A 124 25.56 12.35 2.95
C ILE A 124 24.47 11.97 1.94
N ILE A 125 24.25 10.68 1.71
CA ILE A 125 23.19 10.20 0.83
C ILE A 125 22.32 9.21 1.59
N ALA A 126 21.06 9.56 1.84
CA ALA A 126 20.08 8.69 2.46
C ALA A 126 19.16 8.07 1.40
N VAL A 127 18.96 6.76 1.46
CA VAL A 127 17.99 6.05 0.63
C VAL A 127 17.33 4.98 1.49
N SER A 128 16.01 5.03 1.67
CA SER A 128 15.29 4.12 2.59
C SER A 128 15.92 4.02 3.98
N PHE A 129 16.44 5.14 4.50
CA PHE A 129 17.10 5.16 5.80
C PHE A 129 16.14 5.60 6.90
N GLY A 130 15.93 4.73 7.89
CA GLY A 130 14.92 4.92 8.93
C GLY A 130 15.32 5.79 10.12
N LEU A 131 16.43 6.55 10.04
CA LEU A 131 16.88 7.46 11.10
C LEU A 131 17.00 8.88 10.54
N PHE A 132 16.61 9.85 11.36
CA PHE A 132 16.74 11.26 11.02
C PHE A 132 18.19 11.70 11.13
N VAL A 133 18.74 12.33 10.09
CA VAL A 133 20.11 12.85 10.12
C VAL A 133 20.09 14.24 10.77
N PRO A 134 20.69 14.41 11.96
CA PRO A 134 20.55 15.65 12.71
C PRO A 134 21.32 16.81 12.06
N PRO A 135 20.92 18.08 12.30
CA PRO A 135 21.55 19.25 11.72
C PRO A 135 23.07 19.30 11.88
N ARG A 136 23.61 18.88 13.03
CA ARG A 136 25.07 18.89 13.27
C ARG A 136 25.84 17.97 12.32
N ILE A 137 25.24 16.84 11.94
CA ILE A 137 25.85 15.87 11.01
C ILE A 137 25.72 16.40 9.59
N LEU A 138 24.54 16.92 9.21
CA LEU A 138 24.34 17.55 7.90
C LEU A 138 25.29 18.74 7.67
N LYS A 139 25.47 19.61 8.66
CA LYS A 139 26.36 20.79 8.58
C LYS A 139 27.85 20.43 8.56
N ALA A 140 28.23 19.25 9.03
CA ALA A 140 29.61 18.78 8.99
C ALA A 140 30.03 18.33 7.58
N ALA A 141 29.07 17.98 6.72
CA ALA A 141 29.30 17.67 5.31
C ALA A 141 29.21 18.94 4.46
N GLU A 142 30.28 19.28 3.72
CA GLU A 142 30.37 20.50 2.88
C GLU A 142 29.17 20.68 1.94
N TYR A 143 28.68 19.59 1.35
CA TYR A 143 27.55 19.59 0.42
C TYR A 143 26.23 19.18 1.08
N GLY A 144 26.19 19.07 2.41
CA GLY A 144 25.03 18.63 3.16
C GLY A 144 24.66 17.18 2.83
N GLY A 145 23.41 16.95 2.44
CA GLY A 145 22.99 15.62 2.05
C GLY A 145 21.82 15.56 1.07
N LEU A 146 21.66 14.38 0.49
CA LEU A 146 20.65 14.04 -0.50
C LEU A 146 19.76 12.91 0.02
N ASN A 147 18.50 12.92 -0.40
CA ASN A 147 17.58 11.81 -0.21
C ASN A 147 16.98 11.39 -1.55
N VAL A 148 16.92 10.07 -1.78
CA VAL A 148 16.21 9.48 -2.93
C VAL A 148 14.88 8.93 -2.44
N HIS A 149 13.80 9.65 -2.74
CA HIS A 149 12.45 9.32 -2.29
C HIS A 149 11.64 8.65 -3.41
N PRO A 150 11.03 7.46 -3.18
CA PRO A 150 10.28 6.73 -4.21
C PRO A 150 8.84 7.25 -4.43
N SER A 151 8.70 8.57 -4.57
CA SER A 151 7.49 9.22 -5.07
C SER A 151 7.81 10.52 -5.81
N LEU A 152 6.77 11.14 -6.39
CA LEU A 152 6.82 12.52 -6.91
C LEU A 152 6.46 13.49 -5.78
N LEU A 153 7.45 13.90 -4.99
CA LEU A 153 7.23 14.89 -3.94
C LEU A 153 6.60 16.18 -4.52
N PRO A 154 5.68 16.83 -3.80
CA PRO A 154 5.26 16.59 -2.40
C PRO A 154 4.22 15.46 -2.20
N GLN A 155 3.80 14.78 -3.26
CA GLN A 155 2.86 13.66 -3.17
C GLN A 155 3.53 12.43 -2.54
N PHE A 156 2.83 11.74 -1.63
CA PHE A 156 3.31 10.56 -0.89
C PHE A 156 4.58 10.82 -0.06
N ARG A 157 4.68 11.97 0.61
CA ARG A 157 5.69 12.20 1.67
C ARG A 157 5.57 11.17 2.78
N GLY A 158 6.70 10.72 3.33
CA GLY A 158 6.73 9.80 4.45
C GLY A 158 7.16 8.37 4.08
N PRO A 159 7.18 7.46 5.06
CA PRO A 159 7.98 6.23 4.98
C PRO A 159 7.41 5.08 4.15
N ALA A 160 6.20 5.19 3.58
CA ALA A 160 5.58 4.08 2.81
C ALA A 160 4.99 4.49 1.45
N PRO A 161 5.72 5.23 0.60
CA PRO A 161 5.16 5.85 -0.60
C PRO A 161 4.65 4.84 -1.64
N LEU A 162 5.39 3.75 -1.88
CA LEU A 162 5.04 2.77 -2.91
C LEU A 162 3.82 1.92 -2.50
N GLN A 163 3.74 1.49 -1.24
CA GLN A 163 2.55 0.78 -0.73
C GLN A 163 1.31 1.66 -0.87
N ARG A 164 1.43 2.93 -0.46
CA ARG A 164 0.30 3.88 -0.49
C ARG A 164 -0.10 4.25 -1.93
N ALA A 165 0.85 4.30 -2.87
CA ALA A 165 0.56 4.45 -4.29
C ALA A 165 -0.27 3.28 -4.85
N ILE A 166 0.04 2.03 -4.46
CA ILE A 166 -0.75 0.84 -4.84
C ILE A 166 -2.15 0.89 -4.21
N MET A 167 -2.22 1.16 -2.90
CA MET A 167 -3.49 1.22 -2.15
C MET A 167 -4.46 2.27 -2.68
N THR A 168 -3.94 3.38 -3.21
CA THR A 168 -4.73 4.48 -3.79
C THR A 168 -4.94 4.36 -5.30
N PHE A 169 -4.53 3.25 -5.91
CA PHE A 169 -4.62 3.00 -7.35
C PHE A 169 -3.99 4.11 -8.21
N ALA A 170 -2.89 4.69 -7.74
CA ALA A 170 -2.19 5.77 -8.40
C ALA A 170 -1.87 5.40 -9.86
N LYS A 171 -2.16 6.31 -10.80
CA LYS A 171 -1.85 6.09 -12.23
C LYS A 171 -0.37 6.31 -12.55
N VAL A 172 0.24 7.21 -11.80
CA VAL A 172 1.63 7.63 -11.95
C VAL A 172 2.29 7.64 -10.59
N THR A 173 3.57 7.32 -10.57
CA THR A 173 4.45 7.58 -9.44
C THR A 173 5.78 8.09 -10.00
N GLY A 174 6.81 8.16 -9.18
CA GLY A 174 8.10 8.63 -9.61
C GLY A 174 9.16 8.41 -8.57
N VAL A 175 10.33 8.98 -8.85
CA VAL A 175 11.41 9.13 -7.88
C VAL A 175 11.77 10.61 -7.82
N THR A 176 12.03 11.07 -6.60
CA THR A 176 12.54 12.41 -6.32
C THR A 176 13.92 12.33 -5.71
N LEU A 177 14.87 13.07 -6.27
CA LEU A 177 16.13 13.41 -5.62
C LEU A 177 15.95 14.80 -4.99
N GLN A 178 16.06 14.88 -3.68
CA GLN A 178 15.95 16.11 -2.91
C GLN A 178 17.17 16.29 -2.00
N THR A 179 17.35 17.48 -1.42
CA THR A 179 18.24 17.63 -0.27
C THR A 179 17.67 16.92 0.97
N LEU A 180 18.51 16.62 1.95
CA LEU A 180 18.05 16.35 3.31
C LEU A 180 17.67 17.67 3.99
N ASP A 181 16.54 17.67 4.68
CA ASP A 181 16.06 18.80 5.48
C ASP A 181 16.45 18.61 6.95
N ASP A 182 16.80 19.69 7.62
CA ASP A 182 17.37 19.67 8.97
C ASP A 182 16.32 19.59 10.09
N LYS A 183 15.02 19.64 9.74
CA LYS A 183 13.89 19.59 10.68
C LYS A 183 12.90 18.47 10.39
N SER A 184 12.78 18.02 9.15
CA SER A 184 11.68 17.18 8.71
C SER A 184 12.07 16.18 7.62
N PHE A 185 11.49 14.98 7.65
CA PHE A 185 11.64 14.03 6.55
C PHE A 185 10.91 14.53 5.30
N ASP A 186 11.53 14.36 4.13
CA ASP A 186 10.93 14.61 2.82
C ASP A 186 10.46 16.05 2.53
N HIS A 187 11.13 17.03 3.15
CA HIS A 187 10.88 18.46 2.98
C HIS A 187 12.05 19.23 2.35
N GLY A 188 13.07 18.53 1.86
CA GLY A 188 14.20 19.18 1.20
C GLY A 188 13.86 19.75 -0.17
N LEU A 189 14.76 20.57 -0.68
CA LEU A 189 14.63 21.15 -2.02
C LEU A 189 14.65 20.04 -3.06
N ILE A 190 13.66 20.03 -3.95
CA ILE A 190 13.56 19.03 -5.01
C ILE A 190 14.60 19.37 -6.09
N LEU A 191 15.63 18.55 -6.26
CA LEU A 191 16.73 18.80 -7.19
C LEU A 191 16.55 18.11 -8.55
N ALA A 192 15.87 16.96 -8.55
CA ALA A 192 15.50 16.25 -9.77
C ALA A 192 14.33 15.31 -9.52
N GLN A 193 13.52 15.06 -10.56
CA GLN A 193 12.44 14.09 -10.51
C GLN A 193 12.36 13.28 -11.80
N LYS A 194 11.89 12.05 -11.70
CA LYS A 194 11.53 11.19 -12.83
C LYS A 194 10.14 10.62 -12.60
N GLN A 195 9.19 10.97 -13.46
CA GLN A 195 7.83 10.43 -13.46
C GLN A 195 7.74 9.20 -14.36
N PHE A 196 6.87 8.27 -13.98
CA PHE A 196 6.48 7.14 -14.82
C PHE A 196 5.09 6.63 -14.45
N HIS A 197 4.47 5.95 -15.42
CA HIS A 197 3.22 5.22 -15.19
C HIS A 197 3.49 3.95 -14.38
N ILE A 198 2.58 3.61 -13.47
CA ILE A 198 2.64 2.34 -12.73
C ILE A 198 2.22 1.21 -13.69
N PRO A 199 3.09 0.23 -13.98
CA PRO A 199 2.75 -0.90 -14.84
C PRO A 199 1.61 -1.71 -14.24
N ASP A 200 0.65 -2.14 -15.06
CA ASP A 200 -0.53 -2.92 -14.65
C ASP A 200 -1.04 -2.55 -13.24
N ARG A 201 -1.40 -1.28 -13.03
CA ARG A 201 -1.74 -0.72 -11.70
C ARG A 201 -2.82 -1.52 -10.95
N THR A 202 -3.62 -2.29 -11.66
CA THR A 202 -4.68 -3.14 -11.14
C THR A 202 -4.19 -4.47 -10.59
N ARG A 203 -3.02 -4.97 -11.01
CA ARG A 203 -2.46 -6.27 -10.62
C ARG A 203 -1.06 -6.22 -10.02
N ILE A 204 -0.32 -5.12 -10.22
CA ILE A 204 1.03 -4.99 -9.69
C ILE A 204 1.06 -5.09 -8.17
N THR A 205 2.01 -5.88 -7.68
CA THR A 205 2.30 -6.08 -6.25
C THR A 205 3.42 -5.14 -5.78
N TYR A 206 3.55 -4.95 -4.48
CA TYR A 206 4.61 -4.13 -3.90
C TYR A 206 6.02 -4.57 -4.32
N PRO A 207 6.41 -5.87 -4.25
CA PRO A 207 7.73 -6.30 -4.71
C PRO A 207 8.00 -5.96 -6.17
N GLN A 208 7.02 -6.20 -7.05
CA GLN A 208 7.14 -5.88 -8.48
C GLN A 208 7.28 -4.37 -8.72
N LEU A 209 6.56 -3.54 -7.96
CA LEU A 209 6.71 -2.09 -8.05
C LEU A 209 8.07 -1.63 -7.54
N VAL A 210 8.59 -2.20 -6.45
CA VAL A 210 9.95 -1.91 -5.96
C VAL A 210 10.98 -2.27 -7.02
N ASP A 211 10.89 -3.45 -7.63
CA ASP A 211 11.80 -3.91 -8.69
C ASP A 211 11.78 -2.99 -9.92
N PHE A 212 10.60 -2.45 -10.26
CA PHE A 212 10.44 -1.48 -11.33
C PHE A 212 11.07 -0.11 -11.00
N VAL A 213 10.89 0.37 -9.76
CA VAL A 213 11.30 1.72 -9.35
C VAL A 213 12.78 1.81 -8.98
N LYS A 214 13.34 0.79 -8.33
CA LYS A 214 14.73 0.80 -7.82
C LYS A 214 15.80 1.13 -8.87
N PRO A 215 15.81 0.59 -10.11
CA PRO A 215 16.83 0.98 -11.10
C PRO A 215 16.68 2.43 -11.55
N GLN A 216 15.44 2.95 -11.61
CA GLN A 216 15.17 4.33 -11.98
C GLN A 216 15.64 5.31 -10.90
N ALA A 217 15.51 4.92 -9.63
CA ALA A 217 16.00 5.68 -8.50
C ALA A 217 17.53 5.76 -8.48
N ALA A 218 18.19 4.62 -8.66
CA ALA A 218 19.64 4.53 -8.75
C ALA A 218 20.19 5.38 -9.91
N GLU A 219 19.55 5.30 -11.09
CA GLU A 219 19.91 6.11 -12.26
C GLU A 219 19.75 7.62 -11.98
N LEU A 220 18.65 8.02 -11.33
CA LEU A 220 18.39 9.43 -11.00
C LEU A 220 19.46 9.98 -10.06
N LEU A 221 19.86 9.20 -9.06
CA LEU A 221 20.92 9.55 -8.12
C LEU A 221 22.25 9.77 -8.83
N VAL A 222 22.72 8.79 -9.62
CA VAL A 222 23.99 8.91 -10.35
C VAL A 222 23.98 10.08 -11.32
N LYS A 223 22.85 10.32 -12.03
CA LYS A 223 22.70 11.51 -12.88
C LYS A 223 22.78 12.80 -12.07
N GLY A 224 22.18 12.84 -10.88
CA GLY A 224 22.27 13.98 -9.97
C GLY A 224 23.72 14.25 -9.53
N ILE A 225 24.46 13.20 -9.19
CA ILE A 225 25.88 13.27 -8.81
C ILE A 225 26.73 13.79 -9.97
N ARG A 226 26.62 13.21 -11.16
CA ARG A 226 27.33 13.65 -12.38
C ARG A 226 27.02 15.09 -12.77
N ARG A 227 25.78 15.54 -12.53
CA ARG A 227 25.34 16.92 -12.78
C ARG A 227 25.62 17.86 -11.61
N ARG A 228 26.18 17.37 -10.50
CA ARG A 228 26.55 18.18 -9.33
C ARG A 228 25.38 19.05 -8.85
N VAL A 229 24.16 18.49 -8.85
CA VAL A 229 22.93 19.24 -8.50
C VAL A 229 22.91 19.66 -7.03
N PHE A 230 23.72 19.01 -6.20
CA PHE A 230 23.92 19.28 -4.78
C PHE A 230 24.90 20.44 -4.49
N VAL A 231 25.60 20.95 -5.52
CA VAL A 231 26.56 22.04 -5.34
C VAL A 231 25.83 23.39 -5.36
N PRO A 232 26.03 24.28 -4.37
CA PRO A 232 25.45 25.62 -4.39
C PRO A 232 25.84 26.46 -5.63
N PRO A 233 25.00 27.41 -6.08
CA PRO A 233 23.65 27.67 -5.59
C PRO A 233 22.70 26.54 -6.00
N LEU A 234 21.89 26.06 -5.05
CA LEU A 234 20.92 25.00 -5.30
C LEU A 234 19.78 25.53 -6.16
N VAL A 235 19.36 24.75 -7.15
CA VAL A 235 18.25 25.10 -8.04
C VAL A 235 17.15 24.08 -7.80
N GLU A 236 16.06 24.52 -7.17
CA GLU A 236 14.88 23.68 -7.01
C GLU A 236 14.16 23.54 -8.36
N VAL A 237 13.86 22.31 -8.75
CA VAL A 237 13.08 22.03 -9.95
C VAL A 237 11.60 22.05 -9.63
N CYS A 238 10.82 22.58 -10.56
CA CYS A 238 9.37 22.60 -10.42
C CYS A 238 8.83 21.17 -10.39
N PRO A 239 8.07 20.77 -9.36
CA PRO A 239 7.56 19.41 -9.27
C PRO A 239 6.61 19.06 -10.42
N TYR A 240 6.61 17.79 -10.84
CA TYR A 240 5.63 17.31 -11.81
C TYR A 240 4.20 17.43 -11.26
N ARG A 241 3.32 18.14 -11.99
CA ARG A 241 1.85 18.22 -11.78
C ARG A 241 1.40 17.86 -10.36
N VAL A 242 1.54 18.82 -9.44
CA VAL A 242 1.09 18.65 -8.05
C VAL A 242 -0.44 18.58 -8.03
N PRO A 243 -1.05 17.48 -7.56
CA PRO A 243 -2.50 17.40 -7.44
C PRO A 243 -3.00 18.40 -6.41
N ALA A 244 -4.23 18.92 -6.58
CA ALA A 244 -4.83 19.88 -5.64
C ALA A 244 -4.90 19.32 -4.20
N LYS A 245 -5.05 18.00 -4.06
CA LYS A 245 -5.02 17.30 -2.77
C LYS A 245 -3.78 16.43 -2.66
N LEU A 246 -2.88 16.80 -1.75
CA LEU A 246 -1.72 15.99 -1.40
C LEU A 246 -2.14 14.77 -0.58
N THR A 247 -1.54 13.61 -0.89
CA THR A 247 -1.70 12.39 -0.08
C THR A 247 -0.41 12.11 0.66
N ALA A 248 -0.46 11.99 1.98
CA ALA A 248 0.67 11.55 2.79
C ALA A 248 0.86 10.02 2.68
N ALA A 249 2.06 9.54 2.99
CA ALA A 249 2.40 8.13 3.01
C ALA A 249 2.88 7.68 4.41
N PRO A 250 1.99 7.66 5.41
CA PRO A 250 2.34 7.26 6.77
C PRO A 250 2.81 5.80 6.81
N LYS A 251 3.63 5.49 7.80
CA LYS A 251 4.21 4.16 8.04
C LYS A 251 3.11 3.11 8.06
N ILE A 252 3.35 1.98 7.38
CA ILE A 252 2.44 0.84 7.45
C ILE A 252 2.50 0.22 8.85
N GLY A 253 1.35 0.15 9.51
CA GLY A 253 1.14 -0.57 10.77
C GLY A 253 0.39 -1.89 10.57
N SER A 254 0.21 -2.65 11.65
CA SER A 254 -0.59 -3.89 11.61
C SER A 254 -2.05 -3.63 11.24
N GLU A 255 -2.63 -2.51 11.69
CA GLU A 255 -4.02 -2.17 11.42
C GLU A 255 -4.28 -1.85 9.93
N ASP A 256 -3.28 -1.43 9.15
CA ASP A 256 -3.43 -1.20 7.71
C ASP A 256 -3.76 -2.50 6.95
N ALA A 257 -3.39 -3.66 7.49
CA ALA A 257 -3.67 -4.98 6.92
C ALA A 257 -4.98 -5.59 7.46
N LYS A 258 -5.72 -4.88 8.31
CA LYS A 258 -6.96 -5.39 8.90
C LYS A 258 -8.11 -5.29 7.91
N ILE A 259 -8.67 -6.41 7.48
CA ILE A 259 -9.80 -6.43 6.53
C ILE A 259 -11.14 -6.19 7.24
N ASP A 260 -11.98 -5.36 6.62
CA ASP A 260 -13.39 -5.20 6.95
C ASP A 260 -14.25 -5.53 5.72
N PHE A 261 -14.87 -6.71 5.72
CA PHE A 261 -15.70 -7.22 4.63
C PHE A 261 -17.00 -6.42 4.42
N HIS A 262 -17.42 -5.62 5.41
CA HIS A 262 -18.63 -4.81 5.31
C HIS A 262 -18.34 -3.36 4.86
N HIS A 263 -17.07 -3.01 4.68
CA HIS A 263 -16.72 -1.71 4.15
C HIS A 263 -17.22 -1.56 2.69
N ARG A 264 -17.89 -0.44 2.37
CA ARG A 264 -18.53 -0.24 1.06
C ARG A 264 -17.60 -0.39 -0.13
N GLY A 265 -16.34 0.00 0.05
CA GLY A 265 -15.28 -0.09 -0.96
C GLY A 265 -14.42 -1.35 -0.90
N VAL A 266 -14.77 -2.36 -0.08
CA VAL A 266 -13.87 -3.49 0.20
C VAL A 266 -13.48 -4.27 -1.06
N ARG A 267 -14.37 -4.40 -2.06
CA ARG A 267 -14.07 -5.04 -3.36
C ARG A 267 -12.92 -4.37 -4.10
N TYR A 268 -12.72 -3.06 -3.92
CA TYR A 268 -11.61 -2.34 -4.55
C TYR A 268 -10.41 -2.26 -3.60
N TRP A 269 -10.67 -1.87 -2.35
CA TRP A 269 -9.63 -1.61 -1.36
C TRP A 269 -8.90 -2.89 -0.93
N ALA A 270 -9.61 -3.99 -0.63
CA ALA A 270 -8.96 -5.20 -0.09
C ALA A 270 -7.96 -5.81 -1.07
N PRO A 271 -8.26 -5.99 -2.37
CA PRO A 271 -7.25 -6.43 -3.33
C PRO A 271 -6.07 -5.45 -3.42
N ALA A 272 -6.31 -4.14 -3.33
CA ALA A 272 -5.22 -3.15 -3.38
C ALA A 272 -4.28 -3.21 -2.18
N VAL A 273 -4.84 -3.35 -0.97
CA VAL A 273 -4.06 -3.58 0.25
C VAL A 273 -3.36 -4.92 0.20
N HIS A 274 -4.01 -5.97 -0.30
CA HIS A 274 -3.40 -7.29 -0.49
C HIS A 274 -2.20 -7.22 -1.42
N ARG A 275 -2.29 -6.52 -2.56
CA ARG A 275 -1.14 -6.29 -3.45
C ARG A 275 -0.03 -5.47 -2.80
N ALA A 276 -0.37 -4.52 -1.94
CA ALA A 276 0.60 -3.65 -1.28
C ALA A 276 1.31 -4.31 -0.08
N LEU A 277 0.60 -5.13 0.69
CA LEU A 277 1.06 -5.65 2.00
C LEU A 277 1.18 -7.18 2.05
N GLY A 278 0.64 -7.88 1.05
CA GLY A 278 0.46 -9.32 1.08
C GLY A 278 -0.71 -9.70 2.00
N ARG A 279 -0.41 -10.32 3.13
CA ARG A 279 -1.41 -10.91 4.03
C ARG A 279 -2.35 -9.88 4.62
N LEU A 280 -3.65 -10.15 4.55
CA LEU A 280 -4.66 -9.40 5.31
C LEU A 280 -5.10 -10.21 6.51
N TRP A 281 -5.58 -9.57 7.56
CA TRP A 281 -6.07 -10.29 8.74
C TRP A 281 -7.37 -9.69 9.26
N GLY A 282 -8.15 -10.50 9.96
CA GLY A 282 -9.26 -10.01 10.74
C GLY A 282 -9.52 -10.92 11.93
N ASN A 283 -10.43 -10.47 12.78
CA ASN A 283 -10.83 -11.17 13.98
C ASN A 283 -12.23 -11.75 13.77
N PHE A 284 -12.33 -13.05 14.00
CA PHE A 284 -13.46 -13.90 13.64
C PHE A 284 -13.85 -14.72 14.86
N TRP A 285 -15.15 -14.80 15.17
CA TRP A 285 -15.63 -15.61 16.28
C TRP A 285 -15.80 -17.05 15.82
N LEU A 286 -15.25 -18.01 16.58
CA LEU A 286 -15.44 -19.45 16.37
C LEU A 286 -16.64 -19.97 17.15
N ASP A 287 -16.89 -19.40 18.32
CA ASP A 287 -17.99 -19.67 19.25
C ASP A 287 -18.26 -18.39 20.07
N PRO A 288 -19.39 -18.26 20.81
CA PRO A 288 -19.74 -17.04 21.54
C PRO A 288 -18.68 -16.53 22.52
N GLY A 289 -17.79 -17.41 23.00
CA GLY A 289 -16.74 -17.07 23.95
C GLY A 289 -15.34 -16.92 23.33
N SER A 290 -15.14 -17.38 22.09
CA SER A 290 -13.80 -17.54 21.50
C SER A 290 -13.66 -16.79 20.19
N GLN A 291 -12.78 -15.80 20.19
CA GLN A 291 -12.32 -15.11 19.00
C GLN A 291 -10.97 -15.68 18.54
N ARG A 292 -10.78 -15.78 17.22
CA ARG A 292 -9.51 -16.12 16.59
C ARG A 292 -9.17 -15.14 15.48
N ARG A 293 -7.87 -14.96 15.27
CA ARG A 293 -7.35 -14.19 14.14
C ARG A 293 -7.23 -15.12 12.94
N LEU A 294 -7.92 -14.76 11.86
CA LEU A 294 -7.75 -15.36 10.54
C LEU A 294 -6.87 -14.44 9.69
N ILE A 295 -5.97 -15.05 8.94
CA ILE A 295 -5.10 -14.36 7.99
C ILE A 295 -5.48 -14.87 6.60
N PHE A 296 -5.78 -13.96 5.69
CA PHE A 296 -6.24 -14.21 4.33
C PHE A 296 -5.11 -13.98 3.34
N GLU A 297 -4.96 -14.93 2.42
CA GLU A 297 -3.97 -14.96 1.35
C GLU A 297 -4.68 -15.21 0.01
N ASP A 298 -4.05 -14.79 -1.10
CA ASP A 298 -4.58 -14.92 -2.46
C ASP A 298 -5.98 -14.32 -2.63
N ILE A 299 -6.09 -13.02 -2.34
CA ILE A 299 -7.38 -12.30 -2.32
C ILE A 299 -7.64 -11.67 -3.69
N GLU A 300 -8.76 -12.05 -4.29
CA GLU A 300 -9.22 -11.56 -5.58
C GLU A 300 -10.63 -10.95 -5.46
N ALA A 301 -10.87 -9.82 -6.13
CA ALA A 301 -12.23 -9.32 -6.26
C ALA A 301 -12.97 -10.08 -7.35
N VAL A 302 -14.14 -10.60 -7.01
CA VAL A 302 -15.02 -11.30 -7.94
C VAL A 302 -16.40 -10.68 -7.93
N GLU A 303 -17.17 -10.95 -8.98
CA GLU A 303 -18.61 -10.68 -8.94
C GLU A 303 -19.28 -11.58 -7.92
N ARG A 304 -20.38 -11.08 -7.37
CA ARG A 304 -21.15 -11.85 -6.40
C ARG A 304 -21.74 -13.05 -7.14
N PRO A 305 -21.36 -14.30 -6.78
CA PRO A 305 -21.88 -15.45 -7.50
C PRO A 305 -23.39 -15.58 -7.25
N THR A 306 -24.09 -16.17 -8.22
CA THR A 306 -25.55 -16.37 -8.25
C THR A 306 -26.15 -16.92 -6.95
N PRO A 307 -25.42 -17.69 -6.12
CA PRO A 307 -25.91 -18.06 -4.81
C PRO A 307 -26.34 -16.94 -3.88
N PHE A 308 -25.63 -15.82 -3.92
CA PHE A 308 -25.97 -14.64 -3.12
C PHE A 308 -26.86 -13.65 -3.87
N ILE A 309 -27.18 -13.93 -5.15
CA ILE A 309 -28.18 -13.17 -5.90
C ILE A 309 -29.53 -13.86 -5.68
N ILE A 310 -30.35 -13.22 -4.86
CA ILE A 310 -31.74 -13.58 -4.64
C ILE A 310 -32.55 -12.46 -5.28
N HIS A 311 -33.12 -12.70 -6.45
CA HIS A 311 -34.18 -11.84 -6.97
C HIS A 311 -35.29 -11.81 -5.93
N GLY A 312 -35.65 -10.61 -5.45
CA GLY A 312 -36.58 -10.44 -4.32
C GLY A 312 -36.38 -9.19 -3.46
N GLY A 313 -35.42 -8.31 -3.76
CA GLY A 313 -35.43 -6.95 -3.20
C GLY A 313 -36.54 -6.13 -3.87
N GLU A 314 -37.37 -5.44 -3.08
CA GLU A 314 -38.36 -4.50 -3.59
C GLU A 314 -37.71 -3.61 -4.66
N ALA A 315 -38.28 -3.67 -5.87
CA ALA A 315 -37.93 -2.76 -6.94
C ALA A 315 -37.95 -1.33 -6.37
N ARG A 316 -36.83 -0.61 -6.49
CA ARG A 316 -36.91 0.84 -6.35
C ARG A 316 -37.74 1.33 -7.52
N ASP A 317 -38.91 1.90 -7.24
CA ASP A 317 -39.73 2.60 -8.21
C ASP A 317 -38.85 3.52 -9.06
N GLY A 318 -38.74 3.22 -10.35
CA GLY A 318 -38.03 4.06 -11.32
C GLY A 318 -37.04 3.38 -12.28
N ALA A 319 -36.87 2.05 -12.25
CA ALA A 319 -36.15 1.34 -13.31
C ALA A 319 -37.09 0.36 -14.00
N GLU A 320 -37.70 0.79 -15.11
CA GLU A 320 -38.42 -0.09 -16.03
C GLU A 320 -37.45 -1.18 -16.54
N ALA A 321 -37.56 -2.38 -15.97
CA ALA A 321 -37.03 -3.58 -16.59
C ALA A 321 -38.00 -4.02 -17.70
N PRO A 322 -37.51 -4.57 -18.83
CA PRO A 322 -38.38 -5.07 -19.88
C PRO A 322 -39.30 -6.17 -19.33
N LEU A 323 -40.58 -6.12 -19.70
CA LEU A 323 -41.56 -7.16 -19.37
C LEU A 323 -41.06 -8.53 -19.87
N PRO A 324 -41.10 -9.59 -19.05
CA PRO A 324 -40.71 -10.93 -19.48
C PRO A 324 -41.75 -11.52 -20.44
N ASP A 325 -41.28 -12.28 -21.44
CA ASP A 325 -42.12 -13.05 -22.36
C ASP A 325 -43.08 -13.99 -21.60
N ASP A 326 -44.31 -14.12 -22.10
CA ASP A 326 -45.44 -14.89 -21.51
C ASP A 326 -45.18 -16.40 -21.31
N ASP A 327 -44.03 -16.93 -21.77
CA ASP A 327 -43.65 -18.34 -21.68
C ASP A 327 -42.58 -18.66 -20.61
N ALA A 328 -42.24 -17.70 -19.72
CA ALA A 328 -41.34 -17.98 -18.60
C ALA A 328 -42.01 -18.89 -17.54
N PRO A 329 -41.37 -19.97 -17.06
CA PRO A 329 -41.93 -20.81 -16.01
C PRO A 329 -42.20 -19.98 -14.75
N PRO A 330 -43.27 -20.27 -13.99
CA PRO A 330 -43.66 -19.47 -12.84
C PRO A 330 -42.48 -19.35 -11.87
N LEU A 331 -42.20 -18.12 -11.44
CA LEU A 331 -41.22 -17.79 -10.40
C LEU A 331 -41.44 -18.74 -9.22
N GLU A 332 -40.38 -19.42 -8.76
CA GLU A 332 -40.38 -20.26 -7.56
C GLU A 332 -40.67 -19.41 -6.31
N GLU A 333 -41.92 -19.01 -6.14
CA GLU A 333 -42.48 -18.40 -4.94
C GLU A 333 -42.89 -19.51 -3.97
N SER A 334 -41.97 -19.95 -3.11
CA SER A 334 -42.29 -20.46 -1.76
C SER A 334 -41.07 -20.90 -0.93
N MET A 335 -39.84 -20.72 -1.38
CA MET A 335 -38.68 -21.07 -0.54
C MET A 335 -38.35 -19.95 0.45
N SER A 336 -38.27 -20.28 1.74
CA SER A 336 -37.80 -19.35 2.76
C SER A 336 -36.37 -18.91 2.46
N LEU A 337 -35.96 -17.71 2.92
CA LEU A 337 -34.58 -17.24 2.75
C LEU A 337 -33.55 -18.24 3.31
N GLU A 338 -33.94 -18.97 4.35
CA GLU A 338 -33.18 -20.09 4.94
C GLU A 338 -32.99 -21.24 3.95
N ASP A 339 -34.06 -21.71 3.31
CA ASP A 339 -34.00 -22.81 2.33
C ASP A 339 -33.24 -22.40 1.07
N ARG A 340 -33.32 -21.12 0.67
CA ARG A 340 -32.56 -20.57 -0.47
C ARG A 340 -31.06 -20.43 -0.19
N LEU A 341 -30.68 -20.14 1.05
CA LEU A 341 -29.29 -20.10 1.47
C LEU A 341 -28.74 -21.53 1.67
N ALA A 342 -29.52 -22.42 2.26
CA ALA A 342 -29.17 -23.81 2.50
C ALA A 342 -29.03 -24.63 1.20
N SER A 343 -29.97 -24.47 0.25
CA SER A 343 -29.93 -25.14 -1.06
C SER A 343 -28.71 -24.77 -1.91
N LYS A 344 -28.06 -23.64 -1.62
CA LYS A 344 -26.87 -23.16 -2.33
C LYS A 344 -25.57 -23.32 -1.52
N GLY A 345 -25.62 -24.07 -0.42
CA GLY A 345 -24.45 -24.38 0.42
C GLY A 345 -23.94 -23.20 1.26
N VAL A 346 -24.74 -22.13 1.40
CA VAL A 346 -24.38 -20.99 2.25
C VAL A 346 -24.62 -21.38 3.70
N LEU A 347 -23.56 -21.80 4.36
CA LEU A 347 -23.60 -22.06 5.78
C LEU A 347 -22.44 -21.34 6.47
N PHE A 348 -22.86 -20.55 7.46
CA PHE A 348 -22.10 -19.94 8.55
C PHE A 348 -21.69 -18.46 8.39
N VAL A 349 -22.27 -17.70 9.31
CA VAL A 349 -21.98 -16.35 9.75
C VAL A 349 -20.70 -16.38 10.54
N VAL A 350 -19.70 -15.60 10.14
CA VAL A 350 -18.73 -15.15 11.14
C VAL A 350 -19.10 -13.74 11.58
N PRO A 351 -19.34 -13.53 12.89
CA PRO A 351 -19.54 -12.20 13.40
C PRO A 351 -18.30 -11.34 13.16
N VAL A 352 -18.45 -10.29 12.38
CA VAL A 352 -17.44 -9.24 12.28
C VAL A 352 -18.04 -7.99 12.92
N ARG A 353 -17.29 -7.33 13.80
CA ARG A 353 -17.65 -5.97 14.21
C ARG A 353 -17.09 -5.02 13.15
N PRO A 354 -17.93 -4.34 12.37
CA PRO A 354 -17.44 -3.27 11.49
C PRO A 354 -16.77 -2.19 12.33
N GLN A 355 -15.80 -1.47 11.77
CA GLN A 355 -15.27 -0.30 12.47
C GLN A 355 -16.40 0.72 12.67
N ALA A 356 -16.70 1.06 13.93
CA ALA A 356 -17.67 2.09 14.21
C ALA A 356 -17.13 3.44 13.69
N PRO A 357 -17.97 4.29 13.07
CA PRO A 357 -17.58 5.68 12.83
C PRO A 357 -17.26 6.36 14.17
N PRO A 358 -16.35 7.35 14.20
CA PRO A 358 -16.03 8.06 15.44
C PRO A 358 -17.31 8.67 16.04
N GLY A 359 -17.67 8.23 17.25
CA GLY A 359 -18.88 8.65 17.97
C GLY A 359 -20.03 7.62 17.99
N GLY A 360 -19.91 6.47 17.33
CA GLY A 360 -20.94 5.42 17.31
C GLY A 360 -20.64 4.25 18.25
N SER A 361 -21.65 3.85 19.05
CA SER A 361 -21.69 2.51 19.67
C SER A 361 -22.09 1.51 18.58
N SER A 362 -21.15 0.69 18.09
CA SER A 362 -21.48 -0.45 17.24
C SER A 362 -21.23 -1.75 18.00
N SER A 363 -22.27 -2.24 18.69
CA SER A 363 -22.30 -3.54 19.37
C SER A 363 -22.83 -4.67 18.48
N THR A 364 -23.28 -4.37 17.26
CA THR A 364 -23.95 -5.33 16.37
C THR A 364 -22.93 -6.16 15.59
N LEU A 365 -23.06 -7.48 15.73
CA LEU A 365 -22.33 -8.43 14.92
C LEU A 365 -22.93 -8.46 13.50
N LEU A 366 -22.12 -8.32 12.47
CA LEU A 366 -22.57 -8.48 11.09
C LEU A 366 -22.23 -9.89 10.57
N PRO A 367 -23.17 -10.56 9.89
CA PRO A 367 -22.92 -11.87 9.31
C PRO A 367 -22.04 -11.77 8.07
N LEU A 368 -20.90 -12.47 8.07
CA LEU A 368 -20.12 -12.69 6.84
C LEU A 368 -20.52 -14.01 6.18
N PHE A 369 -21.16 -13.92 5.01
CA PHE A 369 -21.55 -15.08 4.20
C PHE A 369 -20.42 -15.54 3.28
N TYR A 370 -20.35 -16.83 2.98
CA TYR A 370 -19.43 -17.36 1.97
C TYR A 370 -20.00 -18.57 1.23
N VAL A 371 -19.43 -18.86 0.06
CA VAL A 371 -19.67 -20.08 -0.73
C VAL A 371 -18.33 -20.72 -1.08
N GLU A 372 -18.35 -22.03 -1.23
CA GLU A 372 -17.19 -22.78 -1.70
C GLU A 372 -17.10 -22.71 -3.23
N ASP A 373 -15.90 -22.44 -3.76
CA ASP A 373 -15.60 -22.38 -5.19
C ASP A 373 -14.40 -23.27 -5.49
N ARG A 374 -14.64 -24.58 -5.71
CA ARG A 374 -13.63 -25.62 -6.00
C ARG A 374 -12.44 -25.63 -5.02
N GLU A 375 -11.44 -24.80 -5.27
CA GLU A 375 -10.19 -24.64 -4.50
C GLU A 375 -10.17 -23.40 -3.60
N ALA A 376 -11.18 -22.53 -3.69
CA ALA A 376 -11.27 -21.26 -2.98
C ALA A 376 -12.59 -21.13 -2.21
N VAL A 377 -12.70 -20.04 -1.46
CA VAL A 377 -13.93 -19.59 -0.82
C VAL A 377 -14.23 -18.18 -1.29
N ILE A 378 -15.48 -17.91 -1.63
CA ILE A 378 -15.94 -16.58 -2.01
C ILE A 378 -16.76 -16.01 -0.86
N PHE A 379 -16.22 -14.99 -0.20
CA PHE A 379 -16.90 -14.22 0.85
C PHE A 379 -17.75 -13.12 0.23
N SER A 380 -19.02 -13.03 0.65
CA SER A 380 -19.86 -11.88 0.33
C SER A 380 -19.26 -10.60 0.93
N ALA A 381 -19.32 -9.53 0.17
CA ALA A 381 -18.92 -8.20 0.58
C ALA A 381 -20.09 -7.23 0.34
N TYR A 382 -20.04 -6.05 0.98
CA TYR A 382 -21.06 -5.00 0.79
C TYR A 382 -21.38 -4.75 -0.70
N ALA A 383 -20.34 -4.62 -1.53
CA ALA A 383 -20.47 -4.53 -2.98
C ALA A 383 -19.64 -5.63 -3.66
N GLY A 384 -20.29 -6.66 -4.20
CA GLY A 384 -19.65 -7.81 -4.85
C GLY A 384 -19.17 -8.87 -3.86
N ALA A 385 -18.02 -9.49 -4.15
CA ALA A 385 -17.47 -10.54 -3.30
C ALA A 385 -15.93 -10.61 -3.38
N LEU A 386 -15.33 -11.28 -2.39
CA LEU A 386 -13.89 -11.54 -2.32
C LEU A 386 -13.63 -13.04 -2.36
N ARG A 387 -12.88 -13.47 -3.36
CA ARG A 387 -12.39 -14.84 -3.49
C ARG A 387 -11.06 -14.97 -2.76
N VAL A 388 -10.94 -16.01 -1.94
CA VAL A 388 -9.77 -16.30 -1.08
C VAL A 388 -9.40 -17.77 -1.23
N LYS A 389 -8.13 -18.07 -1.57
CA LYS A 389 -7.67 -19.45 -1.69
C LYS A 389 -7.15 -20.05 -0.39
N HIS A 390 -6.44 -19.24 0.40
CA HIS A 390 -5.77 -19.71 1.62
C HIS A 390 -6.17 -18.90 2.85
N ILE A 391 -6.38 -19.61 3.95
CA ILE A 391 -6.61 -19.02 5.27
C ILE A 391 -5.62 -19.64 6.25
N THR A 392 -4.96 -18.78 7.02
CA THR A 392 -4.13 -19.21 8.15
C THR A 392 -4.84 -18.85 9.45
N LEU A 393 -5.15 -19.86 10.27
CA LEU A 393 -5.54 -19.63 11.66
C LEU A 393 -4.29 -19.28 12.47
N ALA A 394 -4.33 -18.18 13.23
CA ALA A 394 -3.16 -17.74 13.99
C ALA A 394 -2.58 -18.87 14.86
N GLY A 395 -1.29 -19.18 14.67
CA GLY A 395 -0.58 -20.26 15.35
C GLY A 395 -0.45 -21.56 14.55
N GLN A 396 -1.23 -21.72 13.47
CA GLN A 396 -1.23 -22.89 12.59
C GLN A 396 -0.57 -22.58 11.23
N PRO A 397 -0.18 -23.60 10.44
CA PRO A 397 0.24 -23.40 9.05
C PRO A 397 -0.93 -22.95 8.16
N ALA A 398 -0.60 -22.32 7.04
CA ALA A 398 -1.58 -21.97 6.01
C ALA A 398 -2.24 -23.23 5.44
N LYS A 399 -3.55 -23.16 5.23
CA LYS A 399 -4.36 -24.25 4.68
C LYS A 399 -5.32 -23.71 3.62
N PRO A 400 -5.84 -24.57 2.72
CA PRO A 400 -6.92 -24.18 1.81
C PRO A 400 -8.10 -23.59 2.60
N ALA A 401 -8.63 -22.46 2.14
CA ALA A 401 -9.69 -21.71 2.83
C ALA A 401 -10.89 -22.62 3.15
N ARG A 402 -11.29 -23.48 2.20
CA ARG A 402 -12.35 -24.47 2.37
C ARG A 402 -12.11 -25.42 3.55
N GLU A 403 -10.89 -25.90 3.75
CA GLU A 403 -10.58 -26.86 4.81
C GLU A 403 -10.68 -26.18 6.18
N VAL A 404 -10.14 -24.96 6.29
CA VAL A 404 -10.22 -24.15 7.51
C VAL A 404 -11.67 -23.88 7.87
N LEU A 405 -12.47 -23.40 6.92
CA LEU A 405 -13.87 -23.07 7.17
C LEU A 405 -14.69 -24.31 7.49
N ARG A 406 -14.59 -25.42 6.74
CA ARG A 406 -15.28 -26.69 7.08
C ARG A 406 -14.93 -27.21 8.47
N ASN A 407 -13.68 -27.09 8.90
CA ASN A 407 -13.30 -27.45 10.27
C ASN A 407 -13.90 -26.49 11.31
N MET A 408 -14.04 -25.21 10.98
CA MET A 408 -14.78 -24.27 11.82
C MET A 408 -16.29 -24.61 11.90
N GLN A 409 -16.87 -25.19 10.84
CA GLN A 409 -18.28 -25.63 10.85
C GLN A 409 -18.52 -26.77 11.85
N LYS A 410 -17.54 -27.64 12.11
CA LYS A 410 -17.66 -28.76 13.06
C LYS A 410 -17.94 -28.32 14.49
N PHE A 411 -17.64 -27.07 14.85
CA PHE A 411 -18.00 -26.55 16.17
C PHE A 411 -19.53 -26.39 16.32
N GLY A 412 -20.29 -26.33 15.22
CA GLY A 412 -21.75 -26.35 15.23
C GLY A 412 -22.41 -25.08 15.76
N VAL A 413 -21.64 -24.06 16.15
CA VAL A 413 -22.07 -23.02 17.09
C VAL A 413 -22.85 -21.86 16.47
N TRP A 414 -22.90 -21.72 15.15
CA TRP A 414 -23.54 -20.56 14.51
C TRP A 414 -24.67 -21.01 13.57
N ARG A 415 -25.88 -21.23 14.07
CA ARG A 415 -27.03 -21.45 13.16
C ARG A 415 -27.65 -20.11 12.76
N LEU A 416 -27.99 -20.00 11.47
CA LEU A 416 -28.89 -18.96 10.97
C LEU A 416 -30.30 -19.40 11.32
N ARG A 417 -30.99 -18.69 12.22
CA ARG A 417 -32.42 -18.87 12.42
C ARG A 417 -33.13 -17.54 12.20
N PHE A 418 -34.15 -17.55 11.35
CA PHE A 418 -35.04 -16.39 11.18
C PHE A 418 -36.12 -16.44 12.28
N GLY A 419 -36.06 -15.52 13.24
CA GLY A 419 -37.05 -15.39 14.32
C GLY A 419 -37.82 -14.07 14.23
N GLU A 420 -38.94 -13.94 14.94
CA GLU A 420 -39.61 -12.64 15.10
C GLU A 420 -38.90 -11.79 16.16
N ASN A 421 -38.73 -10.49 15.87
CA ASN A 421 -38.22 -9.55 16.86
C ASN A 421 -39.19 -9.43 18.04
N ALA A 422 -38.79 -9.89 19.21
CA ALA A 422 -39.61 -9.85 20.44
C ALA A 422 -40.10 -8.44 20.83
N ARG A 423 -39.48 -7.37 20.31
CA ARG A 423 -39.90 -5.97 20.54
C ARG A 423 -40.68 -5.35 19.36
N ARG A 424 -40.73 -6.00 18.20
CA ARG A 424 -41.44 -5.55 16.99
C ARG A 424 -41.98 -6.77 16.22
N PRO A 425 -43.20 -7.23 16.52
CA PRO A 425 -43.85 -8.34 15.82
C PRO A 425 -43.85 -8.11 14.30
N GLY A 426 -43.60 -9.15 13.50
CA GLY A 426 -43.53 -9.06 12.03
C GLY A 426 -42.17 -8.67 11.42
N LYS A 427 -41.11 -8.42 12.22
CA LYS A 427 -39.74 -8.26 11.69
C LYS A 427 -38.89 -9.49 11.93
N GLN A 428 -38.47 -10.15 10.85
CA GLN A 428 -37.51 -11.26 10.90
C GLN A 428 -36.13 -10.79 11.40
N ILE A 429 -35.52 -11.52 12.32
CA ILE A 429 -34.17 -11.29 12.85
C ILE A 429 -33.31 -12.53 12.67
N LEU A 430 -32.01 -12.34 12.39
CA LEU A 430 -31.03 -13.42 12.53
C LEU A 430 -30.82 -13.65 14.02
N VAL A 431 -31.19 -14.83 14.48
CA VAL A 431 -30.66 -15.33 15.75
C VAL A 431 -29.46 -16.19 15.39
N VAL A 432 -28.28 -15.76 15.84
CA VAL A 432 -27.20 -16.72 15.96
C VAL A 432 -27.39 -17.45 17.28
N GLU A 433 -27.86 -18.69 17.19
CA GLU A 433 -27.96 -19.59 18.33
C GLU A 433 -26.65 -20.37 18.51
N ASP A 434 -26.13 -20.37 19.73
CA ASP A 434 -25.14 -21.35 20.18
C ASP A 434 -25.81 -22.72 20.18
N ALA A 435 -25.43 -23.60 19.26
CA ALA A 435 -26.04 -24.93 19.16
C ALA A 435 -25.85 -25.80 20.42
N LYS A 436 -24.91 -25.48 21.31
CA LYS A 436 -24.77 -26.15 22.62
C LYS A 436 -25.68 -25.54 23.69
N ALA A 437 -26.11 -24.29 23.54
CA ALA A 437 -27.06 -23.65 24.44
C ALA A 437 -28.51 -24.07 24.16
N ALA A 438 -28.81 -24.61 22.98
CA ALA A 438 -30.14 -25.08 22.61
C ALA A 438 -30.61 -26.33 23.39
N GLU A 439 -29.70 -27.06 24.06
CA GLU A 439 -30.04 -28.25 24.87
C GLU A 439 -30.26 -27.94 26.37
N GLY A 440 -30.04 -26.70 26.80
CA GLY A 440 -30.21 -26.30 28.20
C GLY A 440 -30.84 -24.92 28.30
N ALA A 441 -32.13 -24.89 28.68
CA ALA A 441 -32.80 -23.66 29.08
C ALA A 441 -31.93 -22.87 30.08
N GLN A 442 -31.96 -21.54 29.97
CA GLN A 442 -31.35 -20.55 30.87
C GLN A 442 -29.94 -19.97 30.57
N ARG A 443 -29.46 -19.94 29.32
CA ARG A 443 -28.31 -19.05 28.92
C ARG A 443 -28.50 -18.26 27.63
N ALA A 444 -29.73 -17.93 27.25
CA ALA A 444 -30.05 -17.11 26.07
C ALA A 444 -29.88 -15.58 26.30
N CYS A 445 -28.86 -15.12 27.04
CA CYS A 445 -28.69 -13.69 27.34
C CYS A 445 -27.72 -12.94 26.41
N ASP A 446 -26.94 -13.65 25.58
CA ASP A 446 -25.96 -13.03 24.66
C ASP A 446 -26.28 -13.25 23.17
N ALA A 447 -27.56 -13.40 22.80
CA ALA A 447 -27.99 -13.40 21.41
C ALA A 447 -27.80 -11.98 20.82
N ARG A 448 -26.60 -11.68 20.30
CA ARG A 448 -26.29 -10.41 19.64
C ARG A 448 -26.96 -10.38 18.26
N THR A 449 -28.23 -9.99 18.22
CA THR A 449 -29.07 -9.94 17.02
C THR A 449 -28.58 -8.88 16.02
N ALA A 450 -28.35 -9.29 14.77
CA ALA A 450 -28.22 -8.37 13.63
C ALA A 450 -29.63 -7.97 13.14
N SER A 451 -29.82 -6.73 12.68
CA SER A 451 -31.11 -6.30 12.12
C SER A 451 -31.36 -6.92 10.73
N TYR A 452 -32.63 -7.16 10.36
CA TYR A 452 -33.03 -7.63 9.00
C TYR A 452 -32.29 -6.89 7.88
N LYS A 453 -32.31 -5.56 7.96
CA LYS A 453 -31.64 -4.68 6.99
C LYS A 453 -30.13 -4.92 6.93
N SER A 454 -29.47 -5.08 8.08
CA SER A 454 -28.03 -5.36 8.13
C SER A 454 -27.67 -6.72 7.52
N ILE A 455 -28.58 -7.69 7.61
CA ILE A 455 -28.44 -9.01 7.02
C ILE A 455 -28.63 -8.93 5.51
N CYS A 456 -29.66 -8.21 5.05
CA CYS A 456 -29.87 -7.92 3.64
C CYS A 456 -28.67 -7.19 3.03
N ASP A 457 -28.19 -6.12 3.66
CA ASP A 457 -27.01 -5.38 3.18
C ASP A 457 -25.73 -6.26 3.14
N ALA A 458 -25.56 -7.18 4.09
CA ALA A 458 -24.38 -8.07 4.17
C ALA A 458 -24.45 -9.27 3.22
N ALA A 459 -25.63 -9.83 3.03
CA ALA A 459 -25.90 -10.86 2.04
C ALA A 459 -25.99 -10.29 0.62
N GLY A 460 -26.21 -8.98 0.51
CA GLY A 460 -26.31 -8.28 -0.75
C GLY A 460 -27.68 -8.33 -1.41
N PHE A 461 -28.74 -8.40 -0.61
CA PHE A 461 -30.16 -8.35 -1.01
C PHE A 461 -30.63 -6.91 -1.27
#